data_AF-A0A5N7ZM99-F1
#
_entry.id   AF-A0A5N7ZM99-F1
#
_cell.length_a   1.000
_cell.length_b   1.000
_cell.length_c   1.000
_cell.angle_alpha   90.00
_cell.angle_beta   90.00
_cell.angle_gamma   90.00
#
_symmetry.space_group_name_H-M   'P 1'
#
loop_
_entity.id
_entity.type
_entity.pdbx_description
1 polymer ?
#
loop_
_entity_poly.entity_id
_entity_poly.type
_entity_poly.pdbx_seq_one_letter_code
_entity_poly.pdbx_strand_id
1 'polypeptide(L)'
;MKHRLIYLFFLLLAVSMNITSCNFAPGSYPYAEEYDIDSSEKTLITAVENFKKHHPEYCVPNTITIQGNLTTLNNGRRNANDYWYHIYFYYSDTNQIVKSWLRPIDSMSTTFAFIGINQGLEIGNWKEINHDLTGKDNSSEKQKFERLILDGIKKELSKLKK
;
A
#
# COMPACT_ATOMS: atom_id res chain seq x y z
N MET A 1 -50.32 -22.61 -10.27
CA MET A 1 -48.89 -23.02 -10.30
C MET A 1 -47.96 -21.93 -10.84
N LYS A 2 -48.28 -21.25 -11.95
CA LYS A 2 -47.43 -20.20 -12.56
C LYS A 2 -47.04 -19.06 -11.59
N HIS A 3 -47.98 -18.54 -10.79
CA HIS A 3 -47.68 -17.47 -9.82
C HIS A 3 -46.75 -17.92 -8.68
N ARG A 4 -46.84 -19.19 -8.23
CA ARG A 4 -45.96 -19.73 -7.19
C ARG A 4 -44.50 -19.84 -7.68
N LEU A 5 -44.30 -20.16 -8.95
CA LEU A 5 -42.98 -20.19 -9.58
C LEU A 5 -42.36 -18.79 -9.69
N ILE A 6 -43.19 -17.78 -10.00
CA ILE A 6 -42.78 -16.37 -10.07
C ILE A 6 -42.34 -15.85 -8.69
N TYR A 7 -43.11 -16.13 -7.63
CA TYR A 7 -42.71 -15.75 -6.28
C TYR A 7 -41.42 -16.44 -5.83
N LEU A 8 -41.24 -17.73 -6.16
CA LEU A 8 -40.01 -18.45 -5.85
C LEU A 8 -38.80 -17.86 -6.57
N PHE A 9 -38.97 -17.43 -7.82
CA PHE A 9 -37.94 -16.77 -8.61
C PHE A 9 -37.53 -15.42 -8.01
N PHE A 10 -38.49 -14.57 -7.63
CA PHE A 10 -38.18 -13.30 -6.98
C PHE A 10 -37.54 -13.49 -5.60
N LEU A 11 -37.93 -14.53 -4.86
CA LEU A 11 -37.30 -14.89 -3.58
C LEU A 11 -35.83 -15.31 -3.77
N LEU A 12 -35.55 -16.17 -4.77
CA LEU A 12 -34.19 -16.59 -5.12
C LEU A 12 -33.32 -15.44 -5.62
N LEU A 13 -33.89 -14.52 -6.40
CA LEU A 13 -33.20 -13.32 -6.87
C LEU A 13 -32.88 -12.34 -5.73
N ALA A 14 -33.79 -12.19 -4.76
CA ALA A 14 -33.55 -11.38 -3.58
C ALA A 14 -32.47 -12.00 -2.68
N VAL A 15 -32.46 -13.33 -2.52
CA VAL A 15 -31.40 -14.04 -1.78
C VAL A 15 -30.05 -13.90 -2.50
N SER A 16 -29.99 -14.05 -3.82
CA SER A 16 -28.72 -13.94 -4.56
C SER A 16 -28.12 -12.53 -4.52
N MET A 17 -28.94 -11.48 -4.50
CA MET A 17 -28.49 -10.09 -4.32
C MET A 17 -27.94 -9.79 -2.93
N ASN A 18 -28.33 -10.54 -1.89
CA ASN A 18 -27.82 -10.34 -0.53
C ASN A 18 -26.45 -11.00 -0.29
N ILE A 19 -26.03 -11.95 -1.13
CA ILE A 19 -24.75 -12.67 -0.98
C ILE A 19 -23.60 -11.90 -1.68
N THR A 20 -23.91 -10.95 -2.56
CA THR A 20 -22.92 -10.16 -3.32
C THR A 20 -22.62 -8.78 -2.73
N SER A 21 -23.18 -8.45 -1.56
CA SER A 21 -23.13 -7.09 -1.00
C SER A 21 -21.87 -6.74 -0.20
N CYS A 22 -20.89 -7.65 -0.05
CA CYS A 22 -19.70 -7.39 0.77
C CYS A 22 -18.60 -6.53 0.10
N ASN A 23 -18.79 -6.06 -1.15
CA ASN A 23 -17.75 -5.34 -1.91
C ASN A 23 -18.11 -3.90 -2.31
N PHE A 24 -19.09 -3.23 -1.68
CA PHE A 24 -19.62 -1.96 -2.20
C PHE A 24 -18.89 -0.67 -1.81
N ALA A 25 -17.74 -0.75 -1.14
CA ALA A 25 -16.85 0.40 -0.98
C ALA A 25 -15.39 -0.07 -0.80
N PRO A 26 -14.73 -0.57 -1.86
CA PRO A 26 -13.29 -0.74 -1.82
C PRO A 26 -12.70 0.61 -1.41
N GLY A 27 -11.98 0.66 -0.29
CA GLY A 27 -11.31 1.88 0.18
C GLY A 27 -10.31 2.40 -0.86
N SER A 28 -9.61 3.50 -0.59
CA SER A 28 -8.71 4.14 -1.58
C SER A 28 -7.55 3.26 -2.08
N TYR A 29 -7.30 2.09 -1.49
CA TYR A 29 -6.22 1.17 -1.85
C TYR A 29 -6.68 -0.30 -1.80
N PRO A 30 -7.65 -0.72 -2.62
CA PRO A 30 -8.32 -2.01 -2.45
C PRO A 30 -7.49 -3.22 -2.88
N TYR A 31 -6.38 -2.98 -3.60
CA TYR A 31 -5.48 -4.02 -4.10
C TYR A 31 -4.14 -4.04 -3.35
N ALA A 32 -3.96 -3.19 -2.34
CA ALA A 32 -2.69 -3.11 -1.63
C ALA A 32 -2.35 -4.44 -0.93
N GLU A 33 -1.07 -4.77 -0.88
CA GLU A 33 -0.56 -5.84 -0.04
C GLU A 33 -0.34 -5.29 1.37
N GLU A 34 -1.10 -5.80 2.35
CA GLU A 34 -1.11 -5.28 3.72
C GLU A 34 -0.33 -6.19 4.68
N TYR A 35 0.47 -5.57 5.55
CA TYR A 35 1.23 -6.25 6.60
C TYR A 35 0.91 -5.60 7.95
N ASP A 36 0.29 -6.36 8.86
CA ASP A 36 0.03 -5.88 10.21
C ASP A 36 1.29 -6.01 11.07
N ILE A 37 1.70 -4.89 11.66
CA ILE A 37 2.91 -4.76 12.46
C ILE A 37 2.54 -4.43 13.89
N ASP A 38 3.01 -5.23 14.84
CA ASP A 38 2.86 -5.01 16.29
C ASP A 38 3.75 -3.86 16.77
N SER A 39 3.43 -2.66 16.32
CA SER A 39 4.00 -1.40 16.77
C SER A 39 3.05 -0.24 16.53
N SER A 40 3.10 0.77 17.41
CA SER A 40 2.39 2.02 17.20
C SER A 40 2.91 2.75 15.96
N GLU A 41 2.05 3.51 15.30
CA GLU A 41 2.39 4.19 14.03
C GLU A 41 3.62 5.08 14.20
N LYS A 42 3.71 5.83 15.31
CA LYS A 42 4.86 6.68 15.61
C LYS A 42 6.18 5.92 15.64
N THR A 43 6.18 4.73 16.26
CA THR A 43 7.38 3.90 16.38
C THR A 43 7.75 3.32 15.02
N LEU A 44 6.75 2.92 14.23
CA LEU A 44 6.97 2.39 12.88
C LEU A 44 7.47 3.48 11.92
N ILE A 45 6.96 4.70 12.00
CA ILE A 45 7.50 5.87 11.27
C ILE A 45 8.98 6.08 11.62
N THR A 46 9.31 6.03 12.93
CA THR A 46 10.71 6.16 13.38
C THR A 46 11.60 5.06 12.80
N ALA A 47 11.10 3.82 12.74
CA ALA A 47 11.82 2.70 12.13
C ALA A 47 12.03 2.90 10.62
N VAL A 48 11.03 3.42 9.90
CA VAL A 48 11.13 3.78 8.47
C VAL A 48 12.17 4.87 8.24
N GLU A 49 12.18 5.91 9.08
CA GLU A 49 13.16 7.00 8.99
C GLU A 49 14.58 6.50 9.25
N ASN A 50 14.78 5.68 10.29
CA ASN A 50 16.07 5.05 10.58
C ASN A 50 16.51 4.14 9.43
N PHE A 51 15.60 3.37 8.85
CA PHE A 51 15.89 2.52 7.69
C PHE A 51 16.42 3.37 6.53
N LYS A 52 15.73 4.45 6.17
CA LYS A 52 16.15 5.36 5.10
C LYS A 52 17.46 6.10 5.40
N LYS A 53 17.72 6.40 6.67
CA LYS A 53 18.99 7.00 7.10
C LYS A 53 20.16 6.03 6.93
N HIS A 54 19.97 4.75 7.24
CA HIS A 54 21.01 3.72 7.10
C HIS A 54 21.12 3.19 5.67
N HIS A 55 20.05 3.30 4.88
CA HIS A 55 19.97 2.81 3.51
C HIS A 55 19.53 3.93 2.54
N PRO A 56 20.42 4.92 2.28
CA PRO A 56 20.11 6.04 1.39
C PRO A 56 19.83 5.60 -0.05
N GLU A 57 20.24 4.40 -0.46
CA GLU A 57 19.92 3.80 -1.76
C GLU A 57 18.41 3.60 -1.99
N TYR A 58 17.61 3.53 -0.91
CA TYR A 58 16.16 3.42 -0.98
C TYR A 58 15.43 4.77 -0.85
N CYS A 59 16.16 5.88 -0.78
CA CYS A 59 15.58 7.22 -0.77
C CYS A 59 15.24 7.67 -2.19
N VAL A 60 14.05 8.22 -2.36
CA VAL A 60 13.65 8.87 -3.61
C VAL A 60 14.56 10.08 -3.85
N PRO A 61 15.08 10.28 -5.07
CA PRO A 61 15.83 11.48 -5.41
C PRO A 61 15.07 12.77 -5.06
N ASN A 62 15.80 13.81 -4.66
CA ASN A 62 15.22 15.10 -4.25
C ASN A 62 14.44 15.81 -5.37
N THR A 63 14.63 15.38 -6.61
CA THR A 63 13.99 15.95 -7.78
C THR A 63 13.32 14.84 -8.60
N ILE A 64 12.00 14.90 -8.65
CA ILE A 64 11.14 14.10 -9.50
C ILE A 64 10.32 15.03 -10.40
N THR A 65 9.68 14.48 -11.42
CA THR A 65 8.81 15.24 -12.32
C THR A 65 7.35 14.82 -12.11
N ILE A 66 6.44 15.78 -11.97
CA ILE A 66 4.99 15.55 -11.99
C ILE A 66 4.41 16.43 -13.10
N GLN A 67 3.86 15.81 -14.15
CA GLN A 67 3.28 16.52 -15.30
C GLN A 67 4.25 17.57 -15.90
N GLY A 68 5.51 17.19 -16.09
CA GLY A 68 6.56 18.08 -16.60
C GLY A 68 7.16 19.08 -15.60
N ASN A 69 6.64 19.17 -14.37
CA ASN A 69 7.15 20.10 -13.35
C ASN A 69 8.05 19.39 -12.34
N LEU A 70 9.21 19.99 -12.04
CA LEU A 70 10.14 19.47 -11.04
C LEU A 70 9.59 19.71 -9.63
N THR A 71 9.66 18.68 -8.79
CA THR A 71 9.17 18.71 -7.41
C THR A 71 9.88 17.64 -6.56
N THR A 72 9.51 17.54 -5.30
CA THR A 72 10.02 16.55 -4.34
C THR A 72 8.88 15.69 -3.83
N LEU A 73 9.13 14.39 -3.69
CA LEU A 73 8.17 13.43 -3.16
C LEU A 73 8.43 13.19 -1.68
N ASN A 74 7.60 13.81 -0.83
CA ASN A 74 7.77 13.74 0.62
C ASN A 74 6.90 12.63 1.23
N ASN A 75 7.41 11.99 2.29
CA ASN A 75 6.59 11.13 3.12
C ASN A 75 5.67 11.98 4.01
N GLY A 76 4.53 11.42 4.40
CA GLY A 76 3.63 12.06 5.34
C GLY A 76 2.17 11.97 4.95
N ARG A 77 1.35 12.65 5.74
CA ARG A 77 -0.07 12.88 5.46
C ARG A 77 -0.21 14.05 4.51
N ARG A 78 -1.14 13.97 3.56
CA ARG A 78 -1.43 15.07 2.62
C ARG A 78 -2.12 16.24 3.29
N ASN A 79 -2.92 15.97 4.32
CA ASN A 79 -3.62 16.97 5.12
C ASN A 79 -4.07 16.35 6.45
N ALA A 80 -4.71 17.15 7.32
CA ALA A 80 -5.16 16.72 8.65
C ALA A 80 -6.21 15.58 8.64
N ASN A 81 -6.92 15.40 7.52
CA ASN A 81 -7.95 14.37 7.36
C ASN A 81 -7.43 13.13 6.62
N ASP A 82 -6.12 13.08 6.33
CA ASP A 82 -5.53 11.94 5.64
C ASP A 82 -5.31 10.78 6.62
N TYR A 83 -6.07 9.71 6.42
CA TYR A 83 -5.97 8.49 7.23
C TYR A 83 -4.67 7.73 6.97
N TRP A 84 -3.98 8.00 5.86
CA TRP A 84 -2.79 7.28 5.44
C TRP A 84 -1.54 8.14 5.60
N TYR A 85 -0.54 7.61 6.29
CA TYR A 85 0.80 8.18 6.26
C TYR A 85 1.56 7.64 5.06
N HIS A 86 1.68 8.42 3.99
CA HIS A 86 2.32 7.98 2.75
C HIS A 86 3.83 7.86 2.89
N ILE A 87 4.40 6.80 2.32
CA ILE A 87 5.83 6.56 2.28
C ILE A 87 6.23 6.19 0.87
N TYR A 88 7.35 6.74 0.42
CA TYR A 88 7.91 6.45 -0.90
C TYR A 88 9.33 5.91 -0.78
N PHE A 89 9.63 4.80 -1.43
CA PHE A 89 11.00 4.25 -1.54
C PHE A 89 11.45 4.27 -2.99
N TYR A 90 12.73 4.01 -3.23
CA TYR A 90 13.30 3.98 -4.56
C TYR A 90 14.15 2.72 -4.77
N TYR A 91 13.98 2.08 -5.90
CA TYR A 91 14.83 1.01 -6.38
C TYR A 91 15.73 1.58 -7.47
N SER A 92 16.99 1.84 -7.12
CA SER A 92 17.97 2.42 -8.05
C SER A 92 18.37 1.46 -9.18
N ASP A 93 18.34 0.15 -8.91
CA ASP A 93 18.64 -0.90 -9.88
C ASP A 93 17.63 -0.97 -11.03
N THR A 94 16.34 -0.76 -10.71
CA THR A 94 15.24 -0.81 -11.69
C THR A 94 14.68 0.56 -12.04
N ASN A 95 15.22 1.64 -11.46
CA ASN A 95 14.71 3.01 -11.58
C ASN A 95 13.20 3.07 -11.32
N GLN A 96 12.77 2.62 -10.14
CA GLN A 96 11.36 2.54 -9.76
C GLN A 96 11.10 3.23 -8.43
N ILE A 97 10.02 4.00 -8.36
CA ILE A 97 9.50 4.54 -7.09
C ILE A 97 8.45 3.57 -6.56
N VAL A 98 8.62 3.16 -5.31
CA VAL A 98 7.70 2.27 -4.59
C VAL A 98 6.81 3.11 -3.69
N LYS A 99 5.50 2.93 -3.78
CA LYS A 99 4.54 3.64 -2.94
C LYS A 99 3.93 2.73 -1.90
N SER A 100 3.91 3.23 -0.68
CA SER A 100 3.37 2.56 0.49
C SER A 100 2.58 3.54 1.38
N TRP A 101 1.88 2.99 2.37
CA TRP A 101 1.30 3.79 3.45
C TRP A 101 1.37 3.06 4.79
N LEU A 102 1.30 3.83 5.89
CA LEU A 102 0.99 3.33 7.23
C LEU A 102 -0.41 3.79 7.64
N ARG A 103 -1.12 2.95 8.37
CA ARG A 103 -2.40 3.29 8.99
C ARG A 103 -2.50 2.60 10.36
N PRO A 104 -2.77 3.33 11.46
CA PRO A 104 -2.98 2.71 12.75
C PRO A 104 -4.22 1.81 12.70
N ILE A 105 -4.10 0.60 13.25
CA ILE A 105 -5.25 -0.27 13.54
C ILE A 105 -5.75 0.10 14.94
N ASP A 106 -4.84 0.16 15.90
CA ASP A 106 -5.05 0.60 17.27
C ASP A 106 -3.80 1.33 17.82
N SER A 107 -3.73 1.52 19.14
CA SER A 107 -2.60 2.22 19.78
C SER A 107 -1.26 1.46 19.76
N MET A 108 -1.29 0.16 19.52
CA MET A 108 -0.17 -0.78 19.62
C MET A 108 0.16 -1.46 18.28
N SER A 109 -0.74 -1.41 17.29
CA SER A 109 -0.57 -2.06 15.99
C SER A 109 -0.86 -1.11 14.81
N THR A 110 -0.11 -1.31 13.73
CA THR A 110 -0.17 -0.48 12.52
C THR A 110 -0.09 -1.35 11.27
N THR A 111 -0.99 -1.14 10.32
CA THR A 111 -0.87 -1.74 8.99
C THR A 111 0.16 -0.98 8.17
N PHE A 112 1.10 -1.70 7.59
CA PHE A 112 2.03 -1.21 6.59
C PHE A 112 1.66 -1.83 5.24
N ALA A 113 1.31 -1.01 4.25
CA ALA A 113 0.84 -1.51 2.97
C ALA A 113 1.77 -1.17 1.81
N PHE A 114 1.91 -2.09 0.88
CA PHE A 114 2.54 -1.90 -0.42
C PHE A 114 1.46 -1.73 -1.50
N ILE A 115 1.44 -0.55 -2.12
CA ILE A 115 0.38 -0.18 -3.07
C ILE A 115 0.79 -0.52 -4.50
N GLY A 116 1.98 -0.11 -4.91
CA GLY A 116 2.37 -0.11 -6.31
C GLY A 116 3.70 0.57 -6.59
N ILE A 117 4.10 0.51 -7.85
CA ILE A 117 5.36 1.04 -8.34
C ILE A 117 5.12 2.04 -9.47
N ASN A 118 5.99 3.05 -9.58
CA ASN A 118 6.05 3.97 -10.72
C ASN A 118 7.39 3.75 -11.42
N GLN A 119 7.36 3.57 -12.74
CA GLN A 119 8.58 3.43 -13.53
C GLN A 119 9.19 4.81 -13.80
N GLY A 120 10.45 4.99 -13.38
CA GLY A 120 11.17 6.25 -13.52
C GLY A 120 10.82 7.30 -12.47
N LEU A 121 11.41 8.49 -12.65
CA LEU A 121 11.23 9.65 -11.77
C LEU A 121 10.11 10.60 -12.24
N GLU A 122 9.43 10.28 -13.34
CA GLU A 122 8.23 10.98 -13.76
C GLU A 122 7.00 10.27 -13.20
N ILE A 123 6.26 10.95 -12.32
CA ILE A 123 5.07 10.41 -11.66
C ILE A 123 3.87 10.51 -12.60
N GLY A 124 3.17 9.39 -12.77
CA GLY A 124 1.93 9.34 -13.54
C GLY A 124 1.57 7.95 -14.02
N ASN A 125 2.54 7.03 -14.01
CA ASN A 125 2.41 5.68 -14.55
C ASN A 125 2.52 4.65 -13.42
N TRP A 126 1.66 4.79 -12.41
CA TRP A 126 1.57 3.82 -11.32
C TRP A 126 1.05 2.48 -11.83
N LYS A 127 1.68 1.40 -11.39
CA LYS A 127 1.19 0.03 -11.52
C LYS A 127 0.90 -0.52 -10.13
N GLU A 128 -0.36 -0.79 -9.86
CA GLU A 128 -0.81 -1.32 -8.59
C GLU A 128 -0.50 -2.82 -8.48
N ILE A 129 -0.05 -3.21 -7.29
CA ILE A 129 0.10 -4.60 -6.89
C ILE A 129 -1.30 -5.23 -6.85
N ASN A 130 -1.41 -6.51 -7.19
CA ASN A 130 -2.67 -7.27 -7.25
C ASN A 130 -3.73 -6.74 -8.23
N HIS A 131 -3.40 -5.77 -9.08
CA HIS A 131 -4.30 -5.24 -10.11
C HIS A 131 -3.61 -5.09 -11.46
N ASP A 132 -2.76 -4.08 -11.63
CA ASP A 132 -2.02 -3.87 -12.87
C ASP A 132 -0.87 -4.87 -13.01
N LEU A 133 -0.23 -5.19 -11.89
CA LEU A 133 0.74 -6.26 -11.79
C LEU A 133 0.02 -7.57 -11.46
N THR A 134 0.27 -8.59 -12.28
CA THR A 134 -0.33 -9.93 -12.11
C THR A 134 0.71 -11.04 -12.23
N GLY A 135 0.34 -12.25 -11.79
CA GLY A 135 1.16 -13.45 -11.95
C GLY A 135 2.57 -13.33 -11.36
N LYS A 136 3.58 -13.61 -12.19
CA LYS A 136 4.98 -13.65 -11.77
C LYS A 136 5.53 -12.27 -11.44
N ASP A 137 5.16 -11.25 -12.20
CA ASP A 137 5.65 -9.88 -11.98
C ASP A 137 5.15 -9.35 -10.63
N ASN A 138 3.86 -9.55 -10.33
CA ASN A 138 3.27 -9.21 -9.04
C ASN A 138 4.00 -9.92 -7.88
N SER A 139 4.21 -11.23 -8.02
CA SER A 139 4.86 -12.04 -7.00
C SER A 139 6.31 -11.61 -6.78
N SER A 140 7.03 -11.28 -7.86
CA SER A 140 8.42 -10.80 -7.80
C SER A 140 8.53 -9.45 -7.10
N GLU A 141 7.64 -8.50 -7.39
CA GLU A 141 7.65 -7.19 -6.75
C GLU A 141 7.30 -7.28 -5.26
N LYS A 142 6.33 -8.11 -4.88
CA LYS A 142 6.03 -8.37 -3.45
C LYS A 142 7.24 -8.96 -2.72
N GLN A 143 7.87 -9.99 -3.28
CA GLN A 143 9.06 -10.61 -2.66
C GLN A 143 10.23 -9.62 -2.57
N LYS A 144 10.42 -8.76 -3.59
CA LYS A 144 11.43 -7.71 -3.56
C LYS A 144 11.13 -6.70 -2.44
N PHE A 145 9.88 -6.26 -2.31
CA PHE A 145 9.43 -5.35 -1.25
C PHE A 145 9.64 -5.95 0.14
N GLU A 146 9.21 -7.20 0.35
CA GLU A 146 9.34 -7.88 1.64
C GLU A 146 10.79 -7.99 2.08
N ARG A 147 11.65 -8.51 1.20
CA ARG A 147 13.06 -8.76 1.50
C ARG A 147 13.87 -7.49 1.71
N LEU A 148 13.63 -6.45 0.91
CA LEU A 148 14.48 -5.25 0.91
C LEU A 148 13.97 -4.18 1.87
N ILE A 149 12.66 -3.96 1.91
CA ILE A 149 12.04 -2.86 2.65
C ILE A 149 11.45 -3.36 3.96
N LEU A 150 10.52 -4.32 3.91
CA LEU A 150 9.79 -4.77 5.11
C LEU A 150 10.74 -5.38 6.15
N ASP A 151 11.62 -6.29 5.73
CA ASP A 151 12.60 -6.92 6.61
C ASP A 151 13.61 -5.90 7.17
N GLY A 152 14.01 -4.92 6.37
CA GLY A 152 14.88 -3.81 6.80
C GLY A 152 14.23 -2.98 7.90
N ILE A 153 12.96 -2.60 7.72
CA ILE A 153 12.19 -1.85 8.71
C ILE A 153 11.95 -2.68 9.98
N LYS A 154 11.62 -3.96 9.86
CA LYS A 154 11.48 -4.86 11.02
C LYS A 154 12.77 -4.97 11.84
N LYS A 155 13.93 -4.98 11.18
CA LYS A 155 15.24 -4.94 11.86
C LYS A 155 15.42 -3.63 12.62
N GLU A 156 15.14 -2.48 12.01
CA GLU A 156 15.20 -1.19 12.71
C GLU A 156 14.23 -1.12 13.90
N LEU A 157 13.01 -1.62 13.72
CA LEU A 157 12.01 -1.70 14.77
C LEU A 157 12.48 -2.54 15.97
N SER A 158 13.15 -3.67 15.72
CA SER A 158 13.70 -4.51 16.80
C SER A 158 14.77 -3.81 17.65
N LYS A 159 15.46 -2.81 17.09
CA LYS A 159 16.45 -2.00 17.83
C LYS A 159 15.80 -0.98 18.74
N LEU A 160 14.61 -0.48 18.37
CA LEU A 160 13.85 0.51 19.15
C LEU A 160 13.09 -0.09 20.35
N LYS A 161 12.87 -1.42 20.35
CA LYS A 161 12.21 -2.14 21.44
C LYS A 161 13.18 -2.57 22.57
N LYS A 162 14.48 -2.29 22.42
CA LYS A 162 15.52 -2.55 23.44
C LYS A 162 15.68 -1.36 24.36
#